data_AF-A0A7V6D593-F1
#
_entry.id   AF-A0A7V6D593-F1
#
_cell.length_a   1.000
_cell.length_b   1.000
_cell.length_c   1.000
_cell.angle_alpha   90.00
_cell.angle_beta   90.00
_cell.angle_gamma   90.00
#
_symmetry.space_group_name_H-M   'P 1'
#
loop_
_entity.id
_entity.type
_entity.pdbx_description
1 polymer ?
#
loop_
_entity_poly.entity_id
_entity_poly.type
_entity_poly.pdbx_seq_one_letter_code
_entity_poly.pdbx_strand_id
1 'polypeptide(L)' 'MIYFDNAASGWPKPPEVLQAMADFMERVGANPGRSGHRLAVEAARIVYAAREGLAKLFGASDPLRIV' A
#
# COMPACT_ATOMS: atom_id res chain seq x y z
N MET A 1 -26.11 -4.93 -10.69
CA MET A 1 -26.25 -4.22 -9.40
C MET A 1 -25.85 -2.78 -9.61
N ILE A 2 -26.63 -1.82 -9.10
CA ILE A 2 -26.25 -0.39 -9.10
C ILE A 2 -25.86 -0.04 -7.66
N TYR A 3 -24.63 0.44 -7.44
CA TYR A 3 -24.07 0.64 -6.11
C TYR A 3 -23.98 2.14 -5.78
N PHE A 4 -24.86 2.60 -4.88
CA PHE A 4 -24.95 4.01 -4.46
C PHE A 4 -24.44 4.24 -3.02
N ASP A 5 -23.59 3.35 -2.50
CA ASP A 5 -23.07 3.40 -1.12
C ASP A 5 -21.56 3.71 -1.04
N ASN A 6 -21.00 4.35 -2.08
CA ASN A 6 -19.57 4.68 -2.16
C ASN A 6 -19.08 5.60 -1.04
N ALA A 7 -19.98 6.38 -0.42
CA ALA A 7 -19.65 7.25 0.70
C ALA A 7 -19.36 6.47 2.00
N ALA A 8 -19.97 5.29 2.18
CA ALA A 8 -19.67 4.42 3.32
C ALA A 8 -18.35 3.69 3.11
N SER A 9 -18.12 3.14 1.91
CA SER A 9 -16.84 2.57 1.50
C SER A 9 -16.78 2.44 -0.02
N GLY A 10 -15.60 2.63 -0.60
CA GLY A 10 -15.41 2.39 -2.03
C GLY A 10 -15.54 0.90 -2.35
N TRP A 11 -16.56 0.53 -3.12
CA TRP A 11 -16.77 -0.82 -3.67
C TRP A 11 -17.36 -0.72 -5.09
N PRO A 12 -16.94 -1.61 -6.02
CA PRO A 12 -15.84 -2.57 -5.88
C PRO A 12 -14.48 -1.86 -5.89
N LYS A 13 -13.48 -2.49 -5.27
CA LYS A 13 -12.09 -2.05 -5.44
C LYS A 13 -11.64 -2.38 -6.88
N PRO A 14 -10.84 -1.52 -7.51
CA PRO A 14 -10.20 -1.87 -8.78
C PRO A 14 -9.39 -3.18 -8.65
N PRO A 15 -9.33 -4.03 -9.69
CA PRO A 15 -8.61 -5.30 -9.65
C PRO A 15 -7.14 -5.18 -9.21
N GLU A 16 -6.51 -4.05 -9.50
CA GLU A 16 -5.13 -3.74 -9.15
C GLU A 16 -4.89 -3.74 -7.64
N VAL A 17 -5.89 -3.33 -6.85
CA VAL A 17 -5.81 -3.37 -5.38
C VAL A 17 -5.73 -4.80 -4.89
N LEU A 18 -6.55 -5.69 -5.48
CA LEU A 18 -6.56 -7.11 -5.11
C LEU A 18 -5.25 -7.79 -5.52
N GLN A 19 -4.77 -7.49 -6.73
CA GLN A 19 -3.51 -8.05 -7.24
C GLN A 19 -2.32 -7.64 -6.36
N ALA A 20 -2.19 -6.35 -6.02
CA ALA A 20 -1.11 -5.86 -5.16
C ALA A 20 -1.12 -6.50 -3.77
N MET A 21 -2.32 -6.72 -3.19
CA MET A 21 -2.46 -7.40 -1.91
C MET A 21 -2.09 -8.88 -1.99
N ALA A 22 -2.54 -9.58 -3.03
CA ALA A 22 -2.18 -10.98 -3.26
C ALA A 22 -0.66 -11.14 -3.44
N ASP A 23 -0.05 -10.33 -4.31
CA ASP A 23 1.40 -10.34 -4.55
C ASP A 23 2.20 -10.11 -3.26
N PHE A 24 1.77 -9.15 -2.42
CA PHE A 24 2.42 -8.92 -1.13
C PHE A 24 2.33 -10.14 -0.22
N MET A 25 1.14 -10.73 -0.07
CA MET A 25 0.91 -11.87 0.82
C MET A 25 1.66 -13.13 0.36
N GLU A 26 1.68 -13.41 -0.95
CA GLU A 26 2.28 -14.61 -1.50
C GLU A 26 3.82 -14.52 -1.58
N ARG A 27 4.37 -13.32 -1.82
CA ARG A 27 5.79 -13.16 -2.18
C ARG A 27 6.63 -12.45 -1.11
N VAL A 28 6.02 -11.66 -0.24
CA VAL A 28 6.74 -10.83 0.75
C VAL A 28 6.34 -11.19 2.17
N GLY A 29 5.07 -10.99 2.55
CA GLY A 29 4.46 -11.48 3.79
C GLY A 29 5.17 -11.14 5.11
N ALA A 30 6.09 -10.17 5.11
CA ALA A 30 6.96 -9.87 6.24
C ALA A 30 6.63 -8.53 6.89
N ASN A 31 7.00 -8.39 8.16
CA ASN A 31 6.79 -7.16 8.91
C ASN A 31 7.90 -6.14 8.56
N PRO A 32 7.57 -4.98 7.96
CA PRO A 32 8.55 -3.95 7.62
C PRO A 32 9.21 -3.37 8.87
N GLY A 33 10.55 -3.27 8.88
CA GLY A 33 11.30 -2.68 9.99
C GLY A 33 11.49 -3.59 11.21
N ARG A 34 10.93 -4.81 11.19
CA ARG A 34 11.15 -5.82 12.23
C ARG A 34 12.20 -6.83 11.73
N SER A 35 13.47 -6.53 12.00
CA SER A 35 14.70 -7.22 11.52
C SER A 35 15.25 -6.76 10.16
N GLY A 36 16.46 -7.23 9.82
CA GLY A 36 17.14 -6.96 8.56
C GLY A 36 17.12 -8.11 7.55
N HIS A 37 16.30 -9.14 7.75
CA HIS A 37 16.23 -10.22 6.77
C HIS A 37 15.59 -9.73 5.45
N ARG A 38 15.92 -10.39 4.35
CA ARG A 38 15.57 -9.97 2.98
C ARG A 38 14.10 -9.54 2.83
N LEU A 39 13.16 -10.37 3.27
CA LEU A 39 11.72 -10.06 3.14
C LEU A 39 11.26 -8.88 4.01
N ALA A 40 11.84 -8.66 5.20
CA ALA A 40 11.49 -7.51 6.04
C ALA A 40 11.97 -6.19 5.42
N VAL A 41 13.15 -6.21 4.78
CA VAL A 41 13.66 -5.08 3.99
C VAL A 41 12.78 -4.81 2.78
N GLU A 42 12.34 -5.86 2.08
CA GLU A 42 11.46 -5.72 0.92
C GLU A 42 10.07 -5.16 1.30
N ALA A 43 9.48 -5.64 2.40
CA ALA A 43 8.25 -5.07 2.93
C ALA A 43 8.40 -3.57 3.25
N ALA A 44 9.55 -3.16 3.81
CA ALA A 44 9.81 -1.76 4.12
C ALA A 44 9.90 -0.89 2.86
N ARG A 45 10.46 -1.42 1.76
CA ARG A 45 10.50 -0.73 0.47
C ARG A 45 9.11 -0.53 -0.13
N ILE A 46 8.23 -1.52 -0.03
CA ILE A 46 6.85 -1.42 -0.50
C ILE A 46 6.09 -0.32 0.25
N VAL A 47 6.24 -0.27 1.58
CA VAL A 47 5.66 0.81 2.40
C VAL A 47 6.21 2.17 1.99
N TYR A 48 7.53 2.28 1.80
CA TYR A 48 8.15 3.55 1.39
C TYR A 48 7.66 4.02 0.02
N ALA A 49 7.59 3.13 -0.98
CA ALA A 49 7.07 3.44 -2.30
C ALA A 49 5.61 3.92 -2.27
N ALA A 50 4.78 3.30 -1.41
CA ALA A 50 3.41 3.78 -1.19
C ALA A 50 3.39 5.20 -0.62
N ARG A 51 4.28 5.52 0.33
CA ARG A 51 4.42 6.87 0.88
C ARG A 51 4.88 7.88 -0.18
N GLU A 52 5.80 7.52 -1.06
CA GLU A 52 6.21 8.38 -2.20
C GLU A 52 5.04 8.67 -3.15
N GLY A 53 4.26 7.64 -3.48
CA GLY A 53 3.05 7.80 -4.31
C GLY A 53 2.03 8.73 -3.67
N LEU A 54 1.77 8.58 -2.37
CA LEU A 54 0.86 9.45 -1.61
C LEU A 54 1.40 10.87 -1.48
N ALA A 55 2.70 11.05 -1.25
CA ALA A 55 3.32 12.38 -1.20
C ALA A 55 3.15 13.12 -2.53
N LYS A 56 3.37 12.43 -3.66
CA LYS A 56 3.10 12.99 -4.99
C LYS A 56 1.62 13.34 -5.19
N LEU A 57 0.71 12.46 -4.78
CA LEU A 57 -0.73 12.67 -4.93
C LEU A 57 -1.23 13.88 -4.13
N PHE A 58 -0.73 14.05 -2.90
CA PHE A 58 -1.15 15.13 -1.99
C PHE A 58 -0.27 16.39 -2.07
N GLY A 59 0.79 16.38 -2.87
CA GLY A 59 1.74 17.50 -2.95
C GLY A 59 2.58 17.70 -1.70
N ALA A 60 2.82 16.64 -0.91
CA ALA A 60 3.70 16.70 0.25
C ALA A 60 5.18 16.69 -0.17
N SER A 61 6.00 17.52 0.48
CA SER A 61 7.42 17.65 0.17
C SER A 61 8.29 16.51 0.69
N ASP A 62 7.81 15.76 1.69
CA ASP A 62 8.54 14.66 2.32
C ASP A 62 7.62 13.44 2.49
N PRO A 63 7.91 12.31 1.83
CA PRO A 63 7.13 11.08 1.97
C PRO A 63 7.14 10.50 3.39
N LEU A 64 8.14 10.82 4.21
CA LEU A 64 8.18 10.37 5.61
C LEU A 64 7.17 11.10 6.51
N ARG A 65 6.50 12.14 6.00
CA ARG A 65 5.40 12.84 6.69
C ARG A 65 4.03 12.23 6.43
N ILE A 66 3.90 11.32 5.45
CA ILE A 66 2.72 10.49 5.29
C ILE A 66 2.79 9.42 6.38
N VAL A 67 1.72 9.22 7.18
CA VAL A 67 1.67 8.22 8.29
C VAL A 67 0.71 7.09 8.00
#